data_AF-A0A949YTV6-F1
#
_entry.id   AF-A0A949YTV6-F1
#
_cell.length_a   1.000
_cell.length_b   1.000
_cell.length_c   1.000
_cell.angle_alpha   90.00
_cell.angle_beta   90.00
_cell.angle_gamma   90.00
#
_symmetry.space_group_name_H-M   'P 1'
#
loop_
_entity.id
_entity.type
_entity.pdbx_description
1 polymer ?
#
loop_
_entity_poly.entity_id
_entity_poly.type
_entity_poly.pdbx_seq_one_letter_code
_entity_poly.pdbx_strand_id
1 'polypeptide(L)'
;MQDGVLTTAGVLAGLSGAVANHSQVVLAALASTAAGALSMGAGAYLGTNAESEVLQSELARARTDIERQPYLAQEALLDQLEKEGLSREAGYRVVRLLSSSPQTLISTAEQKIFGLSRSMLANAAVDGLVMGVAFAVGALIPLLPYLLISSTRPALFAALAATAVALFGVGYFEGWLARKTRWRSGLRFLLIALGAAAVGYLIGLAISPLGGTAG
;
A
#
# COMPACT_ATOMS: atom_id res chain seq x y z
N MET A 1 -6.23 -0.36 4.59
CA MET A 1 -7.25 -0.93 5.50
C MET A 1 -6.66 -1.93 6.49
N GLN A 2 -5.92 -2.94 6.03
CA GLN A 2 -5.27 -3.94 6.92
C GLN A 2 -4.42 -3.29 8.01
N ASP A 3 -3.59 -2.31 7.63
CA ASP A 3 -2.73 -1.58 8.58
C ASP A 3 -3.54 -0.82 9.65
N GLY A 4 -4.63 -0.16 9.25
CA GLY A 4 -5.51 0.54 10.20
C GLY A 4 -6.12 -0.40 11.22
N VAL A 5 -6.59 -1.57 10.79
CA VAL A 5 -7.13 -2.59 11.71
C VAL A 5 -6.04 -3.10 12.65
N LEU A 6 -4.87 -3.46 12.12
CA LEU A 6 -3.79 -4.09 12.89
C LEU A 6 -3.14 -3.11 13.88
N THR A 7 -2.76 -1.91 13.41
CA THR A 7 -2.09 -0.89 14.22
C THR A 7 -3.00 -0.42 15.35
N THR A 8 -4.27 -0.10 15.05
CA THR A 8 -5.19 0.39 16.08
C THR A 8 -5.55 -0.69 17.09
N ALA A 9 -5.71 -1.95 16.66
CA ALA A 9 -5.92 -3.07 17.59
C ALA A 9 -4.70 -3.29 18.51
N GLY A 10 -3.49 -3.20 17.97
CA GLY A 10 -2.25 -3.30 18.76
C GLY A 10 -2.12 -2.19 19.81
N VAL A 11 -2.42 -0.94 19.41
CA VAL A 11 -2.45 0.21 20.31
C VAL A 11 -3.49 0.04 21.41
N LEU A 12 -4.72 -0.36 21.08
CA LEU A 12 -5.77 -0.61 22.06
C LEU A 12 -5.41 -1.73 23.03
N ALA A 13 -4.80 -2.82 22.54
CA ALA A 13 -4.34 -3.93 23.37
C ALA A 13 -3.24 -3.50 24.34
N GLY A 14 -2.24 -2.74 23.86
CA GLY A 14 -1.17 -2.21 24.71
C GLY A 14 -1.67 -1.21 25.74
N LEU A 15 -2.49 -0.24 25.34
CA LEU A 15 -3.06 0.76 26.24
C LEU A 15 -3.97 0.12 27.31
N SER A 16 -4.72 -0.91 26.95
CA SER A 16 -5.58 -1.61 27.91
C SER A 16 -4.81 -2.50 28.90
N GLY A 17 -3.60 -2.91 28.55
CA GLY A 17 -2.66 -3.57 29.46
C GLY A 17 -1.93 -2.59 30.38
N ALA A 18 -1.76 -1.33 29.96
CA ALA A 18 -1.00 -0.31 30.68
C ALA A 18 -1.86 0.64 31.53
N VAL A 19 -3.10 0.95 31.10
CA VAL A 19 -3.94 2.00 31.66
C VAL A 19 -5.29 1.44 32.09
N ALA A 20 -5.70 1.73 33.33
CA ALA A 20 -6.99 1.26 33.87
C ALA A 20 -8.19 2.11 33.39
N ASN A 21 -7.98 3.39 33.10
CA ASN A 21 -9.03 4.33 32.73
C ASN A 21 -9.44 4.19 31.25
N HIS A 22 -10.67 3.72 31.03
CA HIS A 22 -11.25 3.54 29.69
C HIS A 22 -11.20 4.79 28.81
N SER A 23 -11.51 5.96 29.37
CA SER A 23 -11.55 7.22 28.60
C SER A 23 -10.17 7.64 28.08
N GLN A 24 -9.11 7.35 28.85
CA GLN A 24 -7.73 7.62 28.42
C GLN A 24 -7.32 6.69 27.28
N VAL A 25 -7.72 5.41 27.33
CA VAL A 25 -7.46 4.44 26.25
C VAL A 25 -8.13 4.89 24.94
N VAL A 26 -9.41 5.28 25.00
CA VAL A 26 -10.17 5.73 23.82
C VAL A 26 -9.54 6.98 23.21
N LEU A 27 -9.24 8.00 24.03
CA LEU A 27 -8.66 9.25 23.55
C LEU A 27 -7.30 9.02 22.87
N ALA A 28 -6.43 8.24 23.51
CA ALA A 28 -5.11 7.93 22.96
C ALA A 28 -5.21 7.10 21.66
N ALA A 29 -6.15 6.15 21.58
CA ALA A 29 -6.37 5.35 20.38
C ALA A 29 -6.92 6.19 19.21
N LEU A 30 -7.84 7.14 19.48
CA LEU A 30 -8.35 8.07 18.47
C LEU A 30 -7.24 8.99 17.95
N ALA A 31 -6.43 9.56 18.85
CA ALA A 31 -5.31 10.42 18.47
C ALA A 31 -4.26 9.65 17.65
N SER A 32 -3.89 8.44 18.09
CA SER A 32 -2.96 7.56 17.37
C SER A 32 -3.51 7.15 16.00
N THR A 33 -4.81 6.88 15.90
CA THR A 33 -5.46 6.54 14.63
C THR A 33 -5.45 7.71 13.65
N ALA A 34 -5.75 8.92 14.11
CA ALA A 34 -5.71 10.12 13.28
C ALA A 34 -4.28 10.38 12.76
N ALA A 35 -3.28 10.29 13.65
CA ALA A 35 -1.87 10.41 13.27
C ALA A 35 -1.44 9.31 12.27
N GLY A 36 -1.87 8.06 12.49
CA GLY A 36 -1.60 6.94 11.60
C GLY A 36 -2.22 7.12 10.21
N ALA A 37 -3.47 7.59 10.14
CA ALA A 37 -4.16 7.85 8.87
C ALA A 37 -3.46 8.96 8.06
N LEU A 38 -3.08 10.06 8.72
CA LEU A 38 -2.33 11.14 8.08
C LEU A 38 -0.95 10.69 7.62
N SER A 39 -0.24 9.93 8.45
CA SER A 39 1.09 9.39 8.11
C SER A 39 1.03 8.45 6.91
N MET A 40 0.08 7.52 6.88
CA MET A 40 -0.11 6.61 5.75
C MET A 40 -0.50 7.35 4.47
N GLY A 41 -1.41 8.31 4.55
CA GLY A 41 -1.81 9.10 3.40
C GLY A 41 -0.68 9.96 2.86
N ALA A 42 0.08 10.62 3.74
CA ALA A 42 1.25 11.40 3.35
C ALA A 42 2.36 10.50 2.78
N GLY A 43 2.61 9.34 3.39
CA GLY A 43 3.62 8.38 2.93
C GLY A 43 3.30 7.84 1.53
N ALA A 44 2.05 7.48 1.27
CA ALA A 44 1.60 7.06 -0.04
C ALA A 44 1.72 8.19 -1.08
N TYR A 45 1.25 9.40 -0.75
CA TYR A 45 1.42 10.57 -1.63
C TYR A 45 2.89 10.81 -2.00
N LEU A 46 3.78 10.86 -0.99
CA LEU A 46 5.20 11.11 -1.21
C LEU A 46 5.86 9.98 -2.00
N GLY A 47 5.51 8.73 -1.72
CA GLY A 47 6.00 7.56 -2.44
C GLY A 47 5.60 7.59 -3.91
N THR A 48 4.31 7.72 -4.20
CA THR A 48 3.80 7.79 -5.58
C THR A 48 4.35 9.01 -6.32
N ASN A 49 4.48 10.15 -5.65
CA ASN A 49 5.02 11.36 -6.26
C ASN A 49 6.51 11.16 -6.63
N ALA A 50 7.32 10.61 -5.72
CA ALA A 50 8.72 10.32 -5.99
C ALA A 50 8.90 9.32 -7.14
N GLU A 51 8.12 8.23 -7.17
CA GLU A 51 8.12 7.28 -8.29
C GLU A 51 7.73 7.96 -9.60
N SER A 52 6.75 8.86 -9.57
CA SER A 52 6.31 9.61 -10.74
C SER A 52 7.37 10.58 -11.23
N GLU A 53 8.07 11.28 -10.34
CA GLU A 53 9.18 12.18 -10.68
C GLU A 53 10.34 11.41 -11.33
N VAL A 54 10.71 10.25 -10.78
CA VAL A 54 11.72 9.37 -11.36
C VAL A 54 11.30 8.93 -12.75
N LEU A 55 10.07 8.44 -12.92
CA LEU A 55 9.56 7.99 -14.21
C LEU A 55 9.51 9.13 -15.25
N GLN A 56 9.09 10.33 -14.84
CA GLN A 56 9.09 11.50 -15.72
C GLN A 56 10.51 11.88 -16.17
N SER A 57 11.49 11.81 -15.26
CA SER A 57 12.88 12.10 -15.58
C SER A 57 13.47 11.08 -16.57
N GLU A 58 13.16 9.80 -16.41
CA GLU A 58 13.60 8.73 -17.29
C GLU A 58 12.93 8.83 -18.67
N LEU A 59 11.63 9.15 -18.73
CA LEU A 59 10.94 9.45 -19.99
C LEU A 59 11.58 10.65 -20.71
N ALA A 60 11.90 11.73 -20.00
CA ALA A 60 12.54 12.91 -20.59
C ALA A 60 13.94 12.61 -21.13
N ARG A 61 14.72 11.78 -20.42
CA ARG A 61 16.03 11.29 -20.85
C ARG A 61 15.92 10.42 -22.10
N ALA A 62 15.09 9.38 -22.05
CA ALA A 62 14.86 8.48 -23.18
C ALA A 62 14.44 9.24 -24.45
N ARG A 63 13.51 10.20 -24.30
CA ARG A 63 13.10 11.08 -25.40
C ARG A 63 14.27 11.87 -25.97
N THR A 64 15.08 12.49 -25.11
CA THR A 64 16.25 13.27 -25.55
C THR A 64 17.26 12.40 -26.30
N ASP A 65 17.48 11.17 -25.84
CA ASP A 65 18.40 10.23 -26.49
C ASP A 65 17.87 9.76 -27.84
N ILE A 66 16.57 9.45 -27.95
CA ILE A 66 15.92 9.09 -29.22
C ILE A 66 15.98 10.25 -30.23
N GLU A 67 15.74 11.49 -29.77
CA GLU A 67 15.79 12.67 -30.62
C GLU A 67 17.22 12.97 -31.11
N ARG A 68 18.24 12.70 -30.28
CA ARG A 68 19.66 12.86 -30.66
C ARG A 68 20.15 11.76 -31.61
N GLN A 69 19.71 10.53 -31.41
CA GLN A 69 20.20 9.35 -32.14
C GLN A 69 19.05 8.47 -32.63
N PRO A 70 18.20 8.98 -33.55
CA PRO A 70 16.99 8.27 -34.00
C PRO A 70 17.29 6.98 -34.75
N TYR A 71 18.48 6.87 -35.38
CA TYR A 71 18.90 5.66 -36.08
C TYR A 71 19.13 4.49 -35.10
N LEU A 72 19.72 4.74 -33.92
CA LEU A 72 19.92 3.71 -32.90
C LEU A 72 18.58 3.24 -32.33
N ALA A 73 17.64 4.15 -32.12
CA ALA A 73 16.29 3.81 -31.67
C ALA A 73 15.54 2.94 -32.69
N GLN A 74 15.73 3.18 -33.99
CA GLN A 74 15.14 2.37 -35.07
C GLN A 74 15.74 0.96 -35.11
N GLU A 75 17.06 0.85 -34.98
CA GLU A 75 17.76 -0.44 -34.96
C GLU A 75 17.37 -1.27 -33.72
N ALA A 76 17.36 -0.64 -32.54
CA ALA A 76 16.92 -1.28 -31.31
C ALA A 76 15.43 -1.71 -31.36
N LEU A 77 14.56 -0.92 -32.00
CA LEU A 77 13.17 -1.32 -32.24
C LEU A 77 13.07 -2.53 -33.18
N LEU A 78 13.88 -2.58 -34.24
CA LEU A 78 13.92 -3.72 -35.15
C LEU A 78 14.33 -5.00 -34.41
N ASP A 79 15.42 -4.93 -33.64
CA ASP A 79 15.90 -6.05 -32.83
C ASP A 79 14.85 -6.53 -31.81
N GLN A 80 14.11 -5.59 -31.20
CA GLN A 80 13.04 -5.92 -30.27
C GLN A 80 11.85 -6.61 -30.96
N LEU A 81 11.46 -6.14 -32.15
CA LEU A 81 10.40 -6.78 -32.94
C LEU A 81 10.80 -8.19 -33.41
N GLU A 82 12.07 -8.40 -33.74
CA GLU A 82 12.58 -9.75 -34.05
C GLU A 82 12.47 -10.69 -32.84
N LYS A 83 12.83 -10.22 -31.64
CA LYS A 83 12.66 -10.98 -30.39
C LYS A 83 11.19 -11.28 -30.07
N GLU A 84 10.28 -10.40 -30.46
CA GLU A 84 8.83 -10.60 -30.35
C GLU A 84 8.27 -11.57 -31.43
N GLY A 85 9.11 -12.03 -32.36
CA GLY A 85 8.79 -13.06 -33.35
C GLY A 85 8.50 -12.55 -34.76
N LEU A 86 8.72 -11.26 -35.04
CA LEU A 86 8.60 -10.75 -36.41
C LEU A 86 9.83 -11.12 -37.24
N SER A 87 9.64 -11.49 -38.51
CA SER A 87 10.76 -11.57 -39.45
C SER A 87 11.41 -10.18 -39.61
N ARG A 88 12.73 -10.15 -39.85
CA ARG A 88 13.50 -8.91 -40.09
C ARG A 88 12.88 -7.99 -41.13
N GLU A 89 12.38 -8.55 -42.24
CA GLU A 89 11.71 -7.78 -43.30
C GLU A 89 10.41 -7.12 -42.84
N ALA A 90 9.59 -7.85 -42.08
CA ALA A 90 8.35 -7.31 -41.50
C ALA A 90 8.66 -6.24 -40.44
N GLY A 91 9.62 -6.50 -39.55
CA GLY A 91 10.08 -5.54 -38.55
C GLY A 91 10.59 -4.25 -39.20
N TYR A 92 11.39 -4.35 -40.27
CA TYR A 92 11.89 -3.19 -41.00
C TYR A 92 10.76 -2.34 -41.59
N ARG A 93 9.72 -2.97 -42.17
CA ARG A 93 8.54 -2.26 -42.67
C ARG A 93 7.81 -1.51 -41.55
N VAL A 94 7.64 -2.14 -40.38
CA VAL A 94 7.01 -1.51 -39.20
C VAL A 94 7.84 -0.32 -38.72
N VAL A 95 9.13 -0.50 -38.49
CA VAL A 95 10.03 0.58 -38.03
C VAL A 95 10.03 1.74 -39.03
N ARG A 96 10.10 1.46 -40.33
CA ARG A 96 10.03 2.51 -41.36
C ARG A 96 8.74 3.31 -41.33
N LEU A 97 7.59 2.67 -41.07
CA LEU A 97 6.32 3.35 -40.89
C LEU A 97 6.31 4.19 -39.61
N LEU A 98 6.83 3.67 -38.49
CA LEU A 98 6.95 4.41 -37.23
C LEU A 98 7.85 5.65 -37.40
N SER A 99 8.96 5.52 -38.12
CA SER A 99 9.90 6.61 -38.41
C SER A 99 9.29 7.74 -39.25
N SER A 100 8.15 7.52 -39.93
CA SER A 100 7.43 8.59 -40.64
C SER A 100 6.78 9.60 -39.69
N SER A 101 6.61 9.24 -38.42
CA SER A 101 6.06 10.08 -37.36
C SER A 101 6.98 10.07 -36.14
N PRO A 102 7.79 11.11 -35.92
CA PRO A 102 8.75 11.17 -34.81
C PRO A 102 8.11 10.90 -33.45
N GLN A 103 6.90 11.39 -33.20
CA GLN A 103 6.19 11.17 -31.93
C GLN A 103 5.78 9.70 -31.75
N THR A 104 5.40 9.02 -32.84
CA THR A 104 5.02 7.61 -32.79
C THR A 104 6.25 6.73 -32.59
N LEU A 105 7.36 7.07 -33.26
CA LEU A 105 8.66 6.40 -33.04
C LEU A 105 9.12 6.55 -31.59
N ILE A 106 9.10 7.77 -31.03
CA ILE A 106 9.52 8.05 -29.65
C ILE A 106 8.65 7.28 -28.67
N SER A 107 7.31 7.43 -28.74
CA SER A 107 6.41 6.74 -27.81
C SER A 107 6.51 5.21 -27.89
N THR A 108 6.70 4.66 -29.09
CA THR A 108 6.90 3.21 -29.28
C THR A 108 8.26 2.76 -28.74
N ALA A 109 9.31 3.54 -28.95
CA ALA A 109 10.64 3.29 -28.41
C ALA A 109 10.68 3.38 -26.87
N GLU A 110 10.07 4.41 -26.27
CA GLU A 110 9.89 4.55 -24.83
C GLU A 110 9.28 3.27 -24.23
N GLN A 111 8.21 2.76 -24.84
CA GLN A 111 7.52 1.56 -24.36
C GLN A 111 8.28 0.26 -24.63
N LYS A 112 8.74 0.02 -25.86
CA LYS A 112 9.29 -1.27 -26.28
C LYS A 112 10.77 -1.46 -25.94
N ILE A 113 11.56 -0.39 -25.94
CA ILE A 113 13.00 -0.45 -25.63
C ILE A 113 13.23 -0.23 -24.15
N PHE A 114 12.67 0.85 -23.60
CA PHE A 114 12.94 1.27 -22.22
C PHE A 114 11.92 0.71 -21.20
N GLY A 115 10.82 0.12 -21.68
CA GLY A 115 9.74 -0.35 -20.80
C GLY A 115 9.00 0.79 -20.09
N LEU A 116 9.15 2.03 -20.57
CA LEU A 116 8.58 3.22 -19.95
C LEU A 116 7.27 3.60 -20.64
N SER A 117 6.25 3.93 -19.87
CA SER A 117 4.96 4.36 -20.38
C SER A 117 4.39 5.44 -19.49
N ARG A 118 3.80 6.47 -20.11
CA ARG A 118 3.07 7.53 -19.40
C ARG A 118 1.88 6.99 -18.62
N SER A 119 1.33 5.84 -19.01
CA SER A 119 0.24 5.18 -18.27
C SER A 119 0.65 4.67 -16.90
N MET A 120 1.96 4.57 -16.61
CA MET A 120 2.47 4.20 -15.29
C MET A 120 2.52 5.40 -14.32
N LEU A 121 2.26 6.62 -14.79
CA LEU A 121 2.14 7.78 -13.91
C LEU A 121 0.86 7.66 -13.09
N ALA A 122 1.03 7.39 -11.80
CA ALA A 122 -0.07 7.32 -10.85
C ALA A 122 -0.41 8.71 -10.30
N ASN A 123 -1.65 8.87 -9.85
CA ASN A 123 -2.09 10.12 -9.23
C ASN A 123 -1.78 10.06 -7.72
N ALA A 124 -0.69 10.72 -7.32
CA ALA A 124 -0.23 10.74 -5.92
C ALA A 124 -1.30 11.26 -4.94
N ALA A 125 -2.08 12.28 -5.34
CA ALA A 125 -3.13 12.83 -4.49
C ALA A 125 -4.25 11.81 -4.22
N VAL A 126 -4.63 11.05 -5.26
CA VAL A 126 -5.63 9.98 -5.13
C VAL A 126 -5.08 8.85 -4.28
N ASP A 127 -3.84 8.41 -4.51
CA ASP A 127 -3.26 7.30 -3.75
C ASP A 127 -3.14 7.65 -2.25
N GLY A 128 -2.63 8.83 -1.94
CA GLY A 128 -2.56 9.34 -0.57
C GLY A 128 -3.92 9.42 0.11
N LEU A 129 -4.93 9.96 -0.57
CA LEU A 129 -6.28 10.06 -0.02
C LEU A 129 -6.91 8.68 0.21
N VAL A 130 -6.80 7.77 -0.77
CA VAL A 130 -7.33 6.41 -0.67
C VAL A 130 -6.66 5.66 0.48
N MET A 131 -5.33 5.76 0.62
CA MET A 131 -4.59 5.09 1.69
C MET A 131 -4.95 5.62 3.07
N GLY A 132 -5.00 6.96 3.24
CA GLY A 132 -5.39 7.58 4.51
C GLY A 132 -6.82 7.23 4.93
N VAL A 133 -7.78 7.32 4.00
CA VAL A 133 -9.18 6.95 4.26
C VAL A 133 -9.31 5.45 4.56
N ALA A 134 -8.63 4.60 3.79
CA ALA A 134 -8.66 3.15 4.02
C ALA A 134 -8.06 2.78 5.38
N PHE A 135 -7.04 3.50 5.85
CA PHE A 135 -6.49 3.34 7.20
C PHE A 135 -7.53 3.74 8.26
N ALA A 136 -8.12 4.93 8.14
CA ALA A 136 -9.11 5.43 9.10
C ALA A 136 -10.33 4.50 9.20
N VAL A 137 -10.86 4.04 8.07
CA VAL A 137 -11.98 3.08 8.01
C VAL A 137 -11.59 1.74 8.65
N GLY A 138 -10.37 1.25 8.40
CA GLY A 138 -9.87 0.04 9.04
C GLY A 138 -9.77 0.18 10.56
N ALA A 139 -9.25 1.30 11.04
CA ALA A 139 -9.07 1.58 12.45
C ALA A 139 -10.39 1.71 13.24
N LEU A 140 -11.49 2.08 12.57
CA LEU A 140 -12.81 2.13 13.20
C LEU A 140 -13.29 0.76 13.69
N ILE A 141 -12.85 -0.34 13.07
CA ILE A 141 -13.27 -1.70 13.42
C ILE A 141 -12.90 -2.06 14.87
N PRO A 142 -11.62 -1.97 15.29
CA PRO A 142 -11.25 -2.20 16.69
C PRO A 142 -11.67 -1.07 17.63
N LEU A 143 -11.87 0.16 17.14
CA LEU A 143 -12.33 1.30 17.97
C LEU A 143 -13.81 1.20 18.36
N LEU A 144 -14.67 0.73 17.45
CA LEU A 144 -16.12 0.69 17.68
C LEU A 144 -16.51 -0.03 18.97
N PRO A 145 -15.97 -1.22 19.32
CA PRO A 145 -16.26 -1.87 20.59
C PRO A 145 -15.89 -1.03 21.81
N TYR A 146 -14.80 -0.25 21.75
CA TYR A 146 -14.42 0.66 22.82
C TYR A 146 -15.35 1.87 22.93
N LEU A 147 -15.93 2.33 21.82
CA LEU A 147 -16.92 3.43 21.86
C LEU A 147 -18.28 2.98 22.41
N LEU A 148 -18.62 1.70 22.26
CA LEU A 148 -19.92 1.15 22.66
C LEU A 148 -19.92 0.52 24.06
N ILE A 149 -18.77 0.01 24.53
CA ILE A 149 -18.66 -0.74 25.78
C ILE A 149 -17.85 0.09 26.79
N SER A 150 -18.51 0.57 27.85
CA SER A 150 -17.88 1.44 28.86
C SER A 150 -16.85 0.75 29.77
N SER A 151 -16.71 -0.58 29.69
CA SER A 151 -15.78 -1.37 30.50
C SER A 151 -14.58 -1.84 29.67
N THR A 152 -13.36 -1.56 30.13
CA THR A 152 -12.11 -1.78 29.40
C THR A 152 -11.87 -3.24 29.01
N ARG A 153 -12.09 -4.20 29.93
CA ARG A 153 -11.86 -5.63 29.65
C ARG A 153 -12.81 -6.22 28.59
N PRO A 154 -14.15 -6.09 28.71
CA PRO A 154 -15.05 -6.60 27.66
C PRO A 154 -14.87 -5.85 26.34
N ALA A 155 -14.55 -4.55 26.37
CA ALA A 155 -14.21 -3.77 25.17
C ALA A 155 -12.98 -4.36 24.44
N LEU A 156 -11.93 -4.72 25.17
CA LEU A 156 -10.73 -5.35 24.62
C LEU A 156 -11.05 -6.66 23.90
N PHE A 157 -11.75 -7.58 24.55
CA PHE A 157 -12.10 -8.87 23.93
C PHE A 157 -12.98 -8.70 22.70
N ALA A 158 -13.95 -7.79 22.75
CA ALA A 158 -14.80 -7.47 21.61
C ALA A 158 -14.01 -6.84 20.45
N ALA A 159 -13.06 -5.94 20.74
CA ALA A 159 -12.17 -5.35 19.73
C ALA A 159 -11.24 -6.38 19.08
N LEU A 160 -10.67 -7.29 19.86
CA LEU A 160 -9.83 -8.37 19.33
C LEU A 160 -10.65 -9.34 18.47
N ALA A 161 -11.86 -9.69 18.89
CA ALA A 161 -12.76 -10.53 18.09
C ALA A 161 -13.16 -9.84 16.78
N ALA A 162 -13.56 -8.57 16.83
CA ALA A 162 -13.90 -7.78 15.64
C ALA A 162 -12.71 -7.67 14.67
N THR A 163 -11.51 -7.43 15.21
CA THR A 163 -10.26 -7.39 14.44
C THR A 163 -9.97 -8.72 13.77
N ALA A 164 -10.09 -9.83 14.49
CA ALA A 164 -9.86 -11.17 13.95
C ALA A 164 -10.82 -11.48 12.80
N VAL A 165 -12.11 -11.18 12.98
CA VAL A 165 -13.14 -11.37 11.94
C VAL A 165 -12.85 -10.49 10.72
N ALA A 166 -12.51 -9.21 10.93
CA ALA A 166 -12.22 -8.29 9.85
C ALA A 166 -10.97 -8.70 9.05
N LEU A 167 -9.86 -9.00 9.72
CA LEU A 167 -8.62 -9.42 9.04
C LEU A 167 -8.78 -10.77 8.35
N PHE A 168 -9.54 -11.70 8.94
CA PHE A 168 -9.90 -12.94 8.27
C PHE A 168 -10.73 -12.67 7.01
N GLY A 169 -11.73 -11.77 7.08
CA GLY A 169 -12.56 -11.38 5.94
C GLY A 169 -11.76 -10.72 4.81
N VAL A 170 -10.88 -9.77 5.15
CA VAL A 170 -9.98 -9.12 4.18
C VAL A 170 -9.04 -10.15 3.56
N GLY A 171 -8.41 -11.02 4.36
CA GLY A 171 -7.52 -12.06 3.86
C GLY A 171 -8.23 -13.11 2.99
N TYR A 172 -9.49 -13.44 3.31
CA TYR A 172 -10.34 -14.31 2.49
C TYR A 172 -10.65 -13.67 1.13
N PHE A 173 -11.02 -12.38 1.13
CA PHE A 173 -11.30 -11.62 -0.10
C PHE A 173 -10.05 -11.46 -0.97
N GLU A 174 -8.90 -11.14 -0.37
CA GLU A 174 -7.62 -11.07 -1.05
C GLU A 174 -7.25 -12.42 -1.69
N GLY A 175 -7.46 -13.53 -0.96
CA GLY A 175 -7.22 -14.87 -1.46
C GLY A 175 -8.16 -15.25 -2.62
N TRP A 176 -9.40 -14.79 -2.59
CA TRP A 176 -10.35 -14.96 -3.69
C TRP A 176 -9.92 -14.17 -4.93
N LEU A 177 -9.57 -12.89 -4.78
CA LEU A 177 -9.15 -12.02 -5.87
C LEU A 177 -7.86 -12.53 -6.52
N ALA A 178 -6.91 -13.01 -5.70
CA ALA A 178 -5.65 -13.59 -6.16
C ALA A 178 -5.77 -15.02 -6.71
N ARG A 179 -6.98 -15.61 -6.81
CA ARG A 179 -7.23 -17.01 -7.19
C ARG A 179 -6.39 -18.02 -6.38
N LYS A 180 -6.05 -17.71 -5.14
CA LYS A 180 -5.32 -18.57 -4.20
C LYS A 180 -6.29 -19.32 -3.28
N THR A 181 -5.75 -20.21 -2.44
CA THR A 181 -6.55 -20.94 -1.43
C THR A 181 -7.08 -19.97 -0.36
N ARG A 182 -8.34 -19.56 -0.54
CA ARG A 182 -9.08 -18.53 0.24
C ARG A 182 -8.93 -18.70 1.76
N TRP A 183 -9.09 -19.93 2.25
CA TRP A 183 -9.01 -20.24 3.67
C TRP A 183 -7.59 -20.08 4.24
N ARG A 184 -6.55 -20.47 3.49
CA ARG A 184 -5.15 -20.30 3.92
C ARG A 184 -4.75 -18.83 3.99
N SER A 185 -5.26 -18.01 3.06
CA SER A 185 -5.03 -16.57 3.08
C SER A 185 -5.67 -15.92 4.30
N GLY A 186 -6.95 -16.20 4.58
CA GLY A 186 -7.62 -15.73 5.79
C GLY A 186 -6.93 -16.18 7.08
N LEU A 187 -6.50 -17.44 7.17
CA LEU A 187 -5.81 -17.96 8.36
C LEU A 187 -4.45 -17.28 8.58
N ARG A 188 -3.71 -16.96 7.52
CA ARG A 188 -2.45 -16.20 7.63
C ARG A 188 -2.67 -14.83 8.29
N PHE A 189 -3.69 -14.10 7.84
CA PHE A 189 -4.03 -12.80 8.41
C PHE A 189 -4.48 -12.91 9.86
N LEU A 190 -5.25 -13.94 10.20
CA LEU A 190 -5.65 -14.23 11.57
C LEU A 190 -4.43 -14.49 12.49
N LEU A 191 -3.46 -15.29 12.03
CA LEU A 191 -2.24 -15.57 12.78
C LEU A 191 -1.39 -14.33 13.03
N ILE A 192 -1.27 -13.46 12.02
CA ILE A 192 -0.58 -12.16 12.16
C ILE A 192 -1.30 -11.28 13.17
N ALA A 193 -2.64 -11.21 13.11
CA ALA A 193 -3.45 -10.44 14.04
C ALA A 193 -3.27 -10.89 15.50
N LEU A 194 -3.36 -12.21 15.72
CA LEU A 194 -3.16 -12.82 17.03
C LEU A 194 -1.75 -12.56 17.56
N GLY A 195 -0.73 -12.69 16.71
CA GLY A 195 0.66 -12.39 17.08
C GLY A 195 0.85 -10.93 17.47
N ALA A 196 0.36 -9.99 16.66
CA ALA A 196 0.46 -8.56 16.94
C ALA A 196 -0.27 -8.17 18.23
N ALA A 197 -1.48 -8.70 18.46
CA ALA A 197 -2.24 -8.46 19.67
C ALA A 197 -1.53 -9.00 20.92
N ALA A 198 -1.00 -10.22 20.85
CA ALA A 198 -0.24 -10.82 21.95
C ALA A 198 1.01 -9.99 22.29
N VAL A 199 1.79 -9.59 21.29
CA VAL A 199 2.98 -8.74 21.48
C VAL A 199 2.59 -7.38 22.05
N GLY A 200 1.56 -6.74 21.51
CA GLY A 200 1.08 -5.44 21.99
C GLY A 200 0.64 -5.48 23.46
N TYR A 201 -0.10 -6.51 23.85
CA TYR A 201 -0.53 -6.71 25.24
C TYR A 201 0.66 -6.95 26.18
N LEU A 202 1.63 -7.78 25.78
CA LEU A 202 2.85 -8.03 26.56
C LEU A 202 3.70 -6.77 26.75
N ILE A 203 3.85 -5.96 25.69
CA ILE A 203 4.54 -4.67 25.77
C ILE A 203 3.79 -3.73 26.73
N GLY A 204 2.45 -3.66 26.63
CA GLY A 204 1.63 -2.88 27.55
C GLY A 204 1.84 -3.27 29.00
N LEU A 205 1.86 -4.58 29.30
CA LEU A 205 2.15 -5.09 30.64
C LEU A 205 3.56 -4.71 31.11
N ALA A 206 4.56 -4.80 30.23
CA ALA A 206 5.95 -4.48 30.56
C ALA A 206 6.18 -2.99 30.84
N ILE A 207 5.41 -2.11 30.19
CA ILE A 207 5.49 -0.65 30.35
C ILE A 207 4.58 -0.16 31.49
N SER A 208 3.59 -0.95 31.92
CA SER A 208 2.68 -0.58 33.01
C SER A 208 3.37 -0.07 34.30
N PRO A 209 4.54 -0.59 34.75
CA PRO A 209 5.24 -0.06 35.92
C PRO A 209 5.80 1.35 35.73
N LEU A 210 6.09 1.76 34.48
CA LEU A 210 6.60 3.10 34.16
C LEU A 210 5.51 4.18 34.24
N GLY A 211 4.23 3.78 34.09
CA GLY A 211 3.08 4.68 34.25
C GLY A 211 2.64 4.87 35.70
N GLY A 212 3.13 4.04 36.62
CA GLY A 212 2.76 4.06 38.05
C GLY A 212 3.51 5.06 38.93
N THR A 213 4.44 5.87 38.38
CA THR A 213 5.17 6.92 39.12
C THR A 213 4.54 8.32 38.99
N ALA A 214 3.38 8.44 38.34
CA ALA A 214 2.62 9.68 38.25
C ALA A 214 1.25 9.52 38.95
N GLY A 215 1.28 9.48 40.28
CA GLY A 215 0.10 9.46 41.15
C GLY A 215 0.49 9.82 42.57
#